data_AF-A0A6C0KFG1-F1
#
_entry.id   AF-A0A6C0KFG1-F1
#
_cell.length_a   1.000
_cell.length_b   1.000
_cell.length_c   1.000
_cell.angle_alpha   90.00
_cell.angle_beta   90.00
_cell.angle_gamma   90.00
#
_symmetry.space_group_name_H-M   'P 1'
#
loop_
_entity.id
_entity.type
_entity.pdbx_description
1 polymer ?
#
loop_
_entity_poly.entity_id
_entity_poly.type
_entity_poly.pdbx_seq_one_letter_code
_entity_poly.pdbx_strand_id
1 'polypeptide(L)'
;MGIWTTNAGKSYKVNIRQDQIKAMKAAGARFCWFRDNPGINNENNEIYYEDGKDEQGKSHRILKQGITVTCENGDRITGYVSHMVAGHSCMGTDIGDWFIIQEGTYPTHYHIQHSVDEDDVYIEEL
;
A
#
# COMPACT_ATOMS: atom_id res chain seq x y z
N MET A 1 12.46 10.54 4.59
CA MET A 1 11.03 10.82 4.33
C MET A 1 10.90 11.47 2.97
N GLY A 2 9.86 11.11 2.23
CA GLY A 2 9.62 11.59 0.88
C GLY A 2 8.38 12.47 0.81
N ILE A 3 8.27 13.21 -0.28
CA ILE A 3 7.15 14.06 -0.60
C ILE A 3 6.34 13.39 -1.70
N TRP A 4 5.06 13.15 -1.41
CA TRP A 4 4.09 12.72 -2.40
C TRP A 4 3.36 13.92 -2.98
N THR A 5 3.70 14.30 -4.22
CA THR A 5 2.91 15.28 -5.01
C THR A 5 1.79 14.58 -5.78
N THR A 6 0.52 14.92 -5.56
CA THR A 6 -0.61 14.36 -6.31
C THR A 6 -0.71 14.95 -7.71
N ASN A 7 -1.54 14.36 -8.57
CA ASN A 7 -1.78 14.89 -9.92
C ASN A 7 -2.41 16.29 -9.90
N ALA A 8 -3.11 16.64 -8.81
CA ALA A 8 -3.66 17.97 -8.59
C ALA A 8 -2.62 18.98 -8.06
N GLY A 9 -1.34 18.59 -7.93
CA GLY A 9 -0.24 19.45 -7.47
C GLY A 9 -0.11 19.60 -5.95
N LYS A 10 -0.99 18.97 -5.16
CA LYS A 10 -0.87 18.99 -3.69
C LYS A 10 0.27 18.10 -3.24
N SER A 11 1.00 18.52 -2.21
CA SER A 11 2.17 17.79 -1.72
C SER A 11 1.99 17.39 -0.26
N TYR A 12 2.30 16.13 0.03
CA TYR A 12 2.15 15.52 1.35
C TYR A 12 3.46 14.89 1.80
N LYS A 13 3.84 15.10 3.06
CA LYS A 13 5.02 14.46 3.64
C LYS A 13 4.63 13.05 4.10
N VAL A 14 5.19 12.04 3.47
CA VAL A 14 4.86 10.62 3.74
C VAL A 14 6.07 9.85 4.28
N ASN A 15 5.82 8.77 5.02
CA ASN A 15 6.84 7.90 5.61
C ASN A 15 7.39 6.88 4.60
N ILE A 16 7.59 7.30 3.35
CA ILE A 16 8.13 6.49 2.24
C ILE A 16 9.36 7.21 1.70
N ARG A 17 10.42 6.50 1.28
CA ARG A 17 11.61 7.16 0.71
C ARG A 17 11.28 7.79 -0.66
N GLN A 18 11.97 8.87 -1.01
CA GLN A 18 11.66 9.63 -2.23
C GLN A 18 11.89 8.83 -3.53
N ASP A 19 12.89 7.95 -3.54
CA ASP A 19 13.18 7.00 -4.64
C ASP A 19 12.07 5.96 -4.80
N GLN A 20 11.58 5.38 -3.70
CA GLN A 20 10.42 4.49 -3.71
C GLN A 20 9.16 5.20 -4.22
N ILE A 21 8.88 6.44 -3.77
CA ILE A 21 7.76 7.23 -4.28
C ILE A 21 7.86 7.41 -5.80
N LYS A 22 9.05 7.68 -6.35
CA LYS A 22 9.26 7.81 -7.80
C LYS A 22 8.91 6.51 -8.51
N ALA A 23 9.41 5.36 -8.02
CA ALA A 23 9.12 4.05 -8.61
C ALA A 23 7.63 3.69 -8.54
N MET A 24 6.98 3.90 -7.38
CA MET A 24 5.55 3.66 -7.22
C MET A 24 4.73 4.50 -8.21
N LYS A 25 5.03 5.80 -8.33
CA LYS A 25 4.34 6.69 -9.26
C LYS A 25 4.57 6.31 -10.72
N ALA A 26 5.78 5.90 -11.08
CA ALA A 26 6.08 5.41 -12.43
C ALA A 26 5.27 4.15 -12.77
N ALA A 27 4.99 3.30 -11.77
CA ALA A 27 4.09 2.16 -11.86
C ALA A 27 2.59 2.52 -11.73
N GLY A 28 2.22 3.80 -11.82
CA GLY A 28 0.82 4.23 -11.80
C GLY A 28 0.21 4.38 -10.41
N ALA A 29 0.97 4.26 -9.33
CA ALA A 29 0.44 4.37 -7.97
C ALA A 29 -0.26 5.71 -7.70
N ARG A 30 -1.28 5.69 -6.85
CA ARG A 30 -2.08 6.86 -6.47
C ARG A 30 -2.24 6.95 -4.96
N PHE A 31 -2.34 8.19 -4.48
CA PHE A 31 -2.58 8.50 -3.07
C PHE A 31 -4.08 8.68 -2.82
N CYS A 32 -4.56 8.08 -1.74
CA CYS A 32 -5.98 8.02 -1.38
C CYS A 32 -6.17 8.32 0.11
N TRP A 33 -7.31 8.90 0.47
CA TRP A 33 -7.72 9.11 1.86
C TRP A 33 -8.72 8.05 2.31
N PHE A 34 -8.71 7.72 3.60
CA PHE A 34 -9.74 6.86 4.20
C PHE A 34 -11.11 7.50 4.17
N ARG A 35 -11.20 8.82 4.37
CA ARG A 35 -12.48 9.54 4.36
C ARG A 35 -13.23 9.42 3.02
N ASP A 36 -12.49 9.24 1.93
CA ASP A 36 -13.04 9.06 0.57
C ASP A 36 -13.34 7.58 0.26
N ASN A 37 -12.90 6.67 1.14
CA ASN A 37 -13.08 5.21 1.02
C ASN A 37 -13.51 4.61 2.37
N PRO A 38 -14.74 4.89 2.83
CA PRO A 38 -15.19 4.51 4.18
C PRO A 38 -15.09 3.00 4.43
N GLY A 39 -14.43 2.62 5.52
CA GLY A 39 -14.26 1.23 5.93
C GLY A 39 -13.11 0.47 5.26
N ILE A 40 -12.25 1.15 4.48
CA ILE A 40 -11.00 0.58 3.92
C ILE A 40 -10.05 0.08 5.01
N ASN A 41 -10.16 0.60 6.24
CA ASN A 41 -9.38 0.25 7.41
C ASN A 41 -10.13 -0.65 8.41
N ASN A 42 -11.26 -1.23 8.00
CA ASN A 42 -12.06 -2.13 8.82
C ASN A 42 -11.97 -3.54 8.23
N GLU A 43 -11.26 -4.44 8.91
CA GLU A 43 -11.05 -5.84 8.47
C GLU A 43 -12.34 -6.66 8.33
N ASN A 44 -13.42 -6.23 9.00
CA ASN A 44 -14.75 -6.84 8.88
C ASN A 44 -15.52 -6.35 7.63
N ASN A 45 -14.95 -5.43 6.86
CA ASN A 45 -15.58 -4.91 5.65
C ASN A 45 -15.41 -5.90 4.49
N GLU A 46 -16.48 -6.59 4.14
CA GLU A 46 -16.49 -7.57 3.06
C GLU A 46 -16.23 -6.99 1.66
N ILE A 47 -16.30 -5.67 1.47
CA ILE A 47 -15.96 -5.03 0.20
C ILE A 47 -14.44 -5.01 0.01
N TYR A 48 -13.71 -4.65 1.06
CA TYR A 48 -12.27 -4.43 0.99
C TYR A 48 -11.43 -5.60 1.50
N TYR A 49 -12.02 -6.51 2.28
CA TYR A 49 -11.30 -7.63 2.89
C TYR A 49 -11.88 -8.98 2.50
N GLU A 50 -11.01 -9.98 2.42
CA GLU A 50 -11.32 -11.40 2.21
C GLU A 50 -10.56 -12.28 3.20
N ASP A 51 -10.89 -13.57 3.22
CA ASP A 51 -10.16 -14.55 4.02
C ASP A 51 -8.86 -14.93 3.32
N GLY A 52 -7.75 -14.70 4.01
CA GLY A 52 -6.41 -15.16 3.65
C GLY A 52 -5.93 -16.24 4.60
N LYS A 53 -4.85 -16.93 4.22
CA LYS A 53 -4.11 -17.84 5.08
C LYS A 53 -2.67 -17.38 5.17
N ASP A 54 -2.09 -17.45 6.36
CA ASP A 54 -0.65 -17.25 6.51
C ASP A 54 0.14 -18.51 6.12
N GLU A 55 1.47 -18.44 6.18
CA GLU A 55 2.38 -19.55 5.86
C GLU A 55 2.16 -20.77 6.78
N GLN A 56 1.56 -20.58 7.96
CA GLN A 56 1.22 -21.62 8.91
C GLN A 56 -0.21 -22.16 8.71
N GLY A 57 -0.93 -21.66 7.68
CA GLY A 57 -2.28 -22.08 7.34
C GLY A 57 -3.38 -21.47 8.23
N LYS A 58 -3.06 -20.50 9.09
CA LYS A 58 -4.01 -19.83 9.96
C LYS A 58 -4.81 -18.80 9.17
N SER A 59 -6.14 -18.89 9.27
CA SER A 59 -7.05 -17.93 8.63
C SER A 59 -6.94 -16.56 9.30
N HIS A 60 -6.84 -15.53 8.46
CA HIS A 60 -6.90 -14.12 8.87
C HIS A 60 -7.55 -13.29 7.75
N ARG A 61 -7.94 -12.05 8.03
CA ARG A 61 -8.54 -11.15 7.04
C ARG A 61 -7.43 -10.38 6.33
N ILE A 62 -7.45 -10.38 5.01
CA ILE A 62 -6.50 -9.64 4.16
C ILE A 62 -7.23 -8.64 3.28
N LEU A 63 -6.57 -7.56 2.91
CA LEU A 63 -7.08 -6.64 1.90
C LEU A 63 -7.18 -7.38 0.56
N LYS A 64 -8.36 -7.30 -0.07
CA LYS A 64 -8.60 -7.83 -1.41
C LYS A 64 -7.72 -7.14 -2.44
N GLN A 65 -7.38 -7.90 -3.48
CA GLN A 65 -6.89 -7.33 -4.73
C GLN A 65 -8.06 -6.94 -5.64
N GLY A 66 -7.82 -6.05 -6.60
CA GLY A 66 -8.84 -5.60 -7.54
C GLY A 66 -9.95 -4.76 -6.89
N ILE A 67 -9.67 -4.12 -5.74
CA ILE A 67 -10.62 -3.19 -5.12
C ILE A 67 -10.63 -1.88 -5.88
N THR A 68 -11.81 -1.29 -6.03
CA THR A 68 -11.97 0.03 -6.65
C THR A 68 -12.09 1.09 -5.58
N VAL A 69 -11.19 2.07 -5.59
CA VAL A 69 -11.14 3.15 -4.60
C VAL A 69 -11.17 4.52 -5.28
N THR A 70 -11.52 5.55 -4.51
CA THR A 70 -11.47 6.95 -4.90
C THR A 70 -10.15 7.57 -4.44
N CYS A 71 -9.41 8.18 -5.35
CA CYS A 71 -8.16 8.88 -5.09
C CYS A 71 -8.39 10.31 -4.59
N GLU A 72 -7.34 10.94 -4.08
CA GLU A 72 -7.41 12.32 -3.54
C GLU A 72 -7.97 13.35 -4.53
N ASN A 73 -7.76 13.15 -5.84
CA ASN A 73 -8.26 14.02 -6.89
C ASN A 73 -9.69 13.67 -7.38
N GLY A 74 -10.33 12.66 -6.78
CA GLY A 74 -11.66 12.17 -7.17
C GLY A 74 -11.65 11.05 -8.22
N ASP A 75 -10.49 10.74 -8.83
CA ASP A 75 -10.38 9.67 -9.81
C ASP A 75 -10.57 8.31 -9.15
N ARG A 76 -11.15 7.36 -9.89
CA ARG A 76 -11.29 5.98 -9.43
C ARG A 76 -10.24 5.10 -10.07
N ILE A 77 -9.68 4.21 -9.26
CA ILE A 77 -8.65 3.26 -9.67
C ILE A 77 -8.95 1.89 -9.07
N THR A 78 -8.70 0.83 -9.82
CA THR A 78 -8.88 -0.56 -9.40
C THR A 78 -7.52 -1.22 -9.24
N GLY A 79 -7.27 -1.84 -8.09
CA GLY A 79 -5.98 -2.45 -7.82
C GLY A 79 -5.84 -2.98 -6.40
N TYR A 80 -4.63 -2.90 -5.84
CA TYR A 80 -4.33 -3.35 -4.48
C TYR A 80 -3.66 -2.25 -3.65
N VAL A 81 -3.89 -2.28 -2.34
CA VAL A 81 -3.23 -1.36 -1.42
C VAL A 81 -1.79 -1.81 -1.16
N SER A 82 -0.82 -1.00 -1.54
CA SER A 82 0.60 -1.29 -1.38
C SER A 82 1.20 -0.72 -0.10
N HIS A 83 0.54 0.29 0.48
CA HIS A 83 0.95 0.94 1.72
C HIS A 83 -0.26 1.58 2.38
N MET A 84 -0.41 1.43 3.69
CA MET A 84 -1.55 1.97 4.43
C MET A 84 -1.09 2.53 5.78
N VAL A 85 -1.65 3.67 6.17
CA VAL A 85 -1.36 4.37 7.41
C VAL A 85 -2.66 4.79 8.07
N ALA A 86 -3.01 4.11 9.17
CA ALA A 86 -4.21 4.39 9.96
C ALA A 86 -3.85 5.14 11.25
N GLY A 87 -4.67 6.13 11.61
CA GLY A 87 -4.51 6.92 12.83
C GLY A 87 -3.69 8.19 12.64
N HIS A 88 -3.85 9.13 13.58
CA HIS A 88 -3.08 10.37 13.62
C HIS A 88 -1.67 10.08 14.13
N SER A 89 -0.66 10.54 13.37
CA SER A 89 0.79 10.41 13.66
C SER A 89 1.37 8.99 13.63
N CYS A 90 1.63 8.49 12.41
CA CYS A 90 2.63 7.45 12.21
C CYS A 90 4.02 8.09 12.02
N MET A 91 5.06 7.42 12.52
CA MET A 91 6.42 7.93 12.66
C MET A 91 6.87 8.85 11.49
N GLY A 92 6.97 10.14 11.79
CA GLY A 92 7.59 11.16 10.93
C GLY A 92 6.62 12.00 10.10
N THR A 93 5.36 11.59 9.88
CA THR A 93 4.38 12.35 9.06
C THR A 93 3.41 13.16 9.93
N ASP A 94 3.01 14.33 9.43
CA ASP A 94 1.98 15.19 10.01
C ASP A 94 0.56 14.83 9.54
N ILE A 95 0.47 13.88 8.60
CA ILE A 95 -0.80 13.36 8.08
C ILE A 95 -1.02 11.91 8.50
N GLY A 96 -2.29 11.54 8.70
CA GLY A 96 -2.77 10.19 8.98
C GLY A 96 -3.92 9.80 8.07
N ASP A 97 -4.41 8.57 8.21
CA ASP A 97 -5.60 8.04 7.52
C ASP A 97 -5.52 8.11 5.99
N TRP A 98 -4.41 7.60 5.46
CA TRP A 98 -4.12 7.55 4.03
C TRP A 98 -3.55 6.21 3.60
N PHE A 99 -3.61 5.95 2.29
CA PHE A 99 -3.03 4.76 1.68
C PHE A 99 -2.58 5.04 0.25
N ILE A 100 -1.74 4.14 -0.27
CA ILE A 100 -1.33 4.10 -1.66
C ILE A 100 -1.94 2.88 -2.32
N ILE A 101 -2.58 3.09 -3.46
CA ILE A 101 -3.09 2.02 -4.33
C ILE A 101 -2.24 1.93 -5.60
N GLN A 102 -2.02 0.71 -6.07
CA GLN A 102 -1.33 0.41 -7.32
C GLN A 102 -2.27 -0.38 -8.23
N GLU A 103 -2.28 -0.07 -9.53
CA GLU A 103 -3.05 -0.85 -10.50
C GLU A 103 -2.52 -2.29 -10.60
N GLY A 104 -3.42 -3.21 -10.90
CA GLY A 104 -3.09 -4.62 -11.11
C GLY A 104 -3.19 -5.48 -9.85
N THR A 105 -2.43 -6.57 -9.82
CA THR A 105 -2.37 -7.54 -8.74
C THR A 105 -1.10 -7.36 -7.93
N TYR A 106 -1.14 -7.83 -6.69
CA TYR A 106 0.01 -7.76 -5.81
C TYR A 106 1.21 -8.45 -6.48
N PRO A 107 2.39 -7.82 -6.61
CA PRO A 107 3.56 -8.49 -7.14
C PRO A 107 3.87 -9.66 -6.21
N THR A 108 3.75 -10.89 -6.72
CA THR A 108 4.02 -12.12 -5.96
C THR A 108 5.48 -12.27 -5.53
N HIS A 109 6.34 -11.31 -5.86
CA HIS A 109 7.77 -11.32 -5.57
C HIS A 109 8.17 -10.03 -4.86
N TYR A 110 8.47 -10.14 -3.56
CA TYR A 110 9.25 -9.12 -2.87
C TYR A 110 10.73 -9.42 -3.11
N HIS A 111 11.39 -8.66 -3.98
CA HIS A 111 12.83 -8.50 -3.85
C HIS A 111 13.08 -7.58 -2.65
N ILE A 112 13.20 -8.18 -1.47
CA ILE A 112 13.82 -7.52 -0.33
C ILE A 112 15.32 -7.47 -0.65
N GLN A 113 15.74 -6.48 -1.44
CA GLN A 113 17.15 -6.18 -1.63
C GLN A 113 17.63 -5.42 -0.39
N HIS A 114 17.69 -6.11 0.76
CA HIS A 114 18.50 -5.68 1.88
C HIS A 114 19.95 -5.96 1.50
N SER A 115 20.66 -4.90 1.17
CA SER A 115 22.11 -4.95 1.05
C SER A 115 22.69 -5.18 2.44
N VAL A 116 23.46 -6.28 2.49
CA VAL A 116 24.62 -6.64 3.32
C VAL A 116 24.40 -7.24 4.72
N ASP A 117 24.89 -8.49 4.81
CA ASP A 117 25.44 -9.25 5.93
C ASP A 117 24.50 -9.67 7.08
N GLU A 118 23.90 -10.86 6.96
CA GLU A 118 24.41 -12.08 7.61
C GLU A 118 23.43 -13.26 7.34
N ASP A 119 24.03 -14.36 6.90
CA ASP A 119 23.58 -15.76 6.90
C ASP A 119 22.35 -16.16 6.06
N ASP A 120 22.70 -16.69 4.88
CA ASP A 120 22.10 -17.84 4.19
C ASP A 120 20.58 -17.84 3.97
N VAL A 121 20.18 -17.38 2.78
CA VAL A 121 18.92 -17.80 2.15
C VAL A 121 19.22 -18.59 0.90
N TYR A 122 19.16 -19.92 1.04
CA TYR A 122 19.08 -20.87 -0.07
C TYR A 122 17.66 -20.85 -0.65
N ILE A 123 17.56 -20.86 -1.98
CA ILE A 123 16.30 -21.15 -2.68
C ILE A 123 16.61 -22.16 -3.79
N GLU A 124 16.08 -23.37 -3.64
CA GLU A 124 15.99 -24.38 -4.70
C GLU A 124 14.72 -24.17 -5.54
N GLU A 125 14.83 -24.55 -6.83
CA GLU A 125 13.84 -24.41 -7.90
C GLU A 125 12.66 -25.39 -7.83
N LEU A 126 11.52 -25.01 -8.42
CA LEU A 126 10.68 -25.88 -9.27
C LEU A 126 10.06 -25.09 -10.42
#